data_AF-A0A838U268-F1
#
_entry.id   AF-A0A838U268-F1
#
_cell.length_a   1.000
_cell.length_b   1.000
_cell.length_c   1.000
_cell.angle_alpha   90.00
_cell.angle_beta   90.00
_cell.angle_gamma   90.00
#
_symmetry.space_group_name_H-M   'P 1'
#
loop_
_entity.id
_entity.type
_entity.pdbx_description
1 polymer ?
#
loop_
_entity_poly.entity_id
_entity_poly.type
_entity_poly.pdbx_seq_one_letter_code
_entity_poly.pdbx_strand_id
1 'polypeptide(L)' 'MSLTNQSKLIGEYDNSKIAIGFLVVIVLFGIFVVGYDQGQIFSIVQGSEAFDMKYLHEVTHDMRHAAGFPCH' A
#
# COMPACT_ATOMS: atom_id res chain seq x y z
N MET A 1 20.03 -29.33 23.04
CA MET A 1 19.21 -28.27 22.41
C MET A 1 18.42 -28.92 21.27
N SER A 2 17.09 -28.98 21.38
CA SER A 2 16.23 -29.87 20.56
C SER A 2 16.12 -29.42 19.10
N LEU A 3 16.33 -30.35 18.16
CA LEU A 3 16.18 -30.16 16.70
C LEU A 3 14.77 -29.68 16.32
N THR A 4 13.76 -30.01 17.13
CA THR A 4 12.36 -29.60 16.91
C THR A 4 12.21 -28.06 17.00
N ASN A 5 12.88 -27.42 17.96
CA ASN A 5 12.83 -25.96 18.11
C ASN A 5 13.53 -25.24 16.95
N GLN A 6 14.62 -25.82 16.43
CA GLN A 6 15.33 -25.27 15.27
C GLN A 6 14.44 -25.31 14.00
N SER A 7 13.73 -26.42 13.76
CA SER A 7 12.82 -26.53 12.59
C SER A 7 11.64 -25.55 12.63
N LYS A 8 11.07 -25.30 13.81
CA LYS A 8 9.98 -24.33 13.99
C LYS A 8 10.44 -22.89 13.73
N LEU A 9 11.62 -22.52 14.24
CA LEU A 9 12.20 -21.21 14.01
C LEU A 9 12.50 -20.96 12.52
N ILE A 10 13.00 -21.97 11.80
CA ILE A 10 13.24 -21.87 10.36
C ILE A 10 11.91 -21.67 9.60
N GLY A 11 10.87 -22.45 9.93
CA GLY A 11 9.55 -22.29 9.31
C GLY A 11 8.89 -20.94 9.61
N GLU A 12 9.01 -20.43 10.83
CA GLU A 12 8.47 -19.11 11.22
C GLU A 12 9.24 -17.96 10.55
N TYR A 13 10.56 -18.10 10.42
CA TYR A 13 11.41 -17.15 9.70
C TYR A 13 11.08 -17.12 8.20
N ASP A 14 10.80 -18.26 7.57
CA ASP A 14 10.44 -18.32 6.15
C ASP A 14 9.07 -17.71 5.87
N ASN A 15 8.07 -18.02 6.71
CA ASN A 15 6.76 -17.35 6.66
C ASN A 15 6.87 -15.83 6.86
N SER A 16 7.77 -15.38 7.72
CA SER A 16 8.02 -13.95 7.94
C SER A 16 8.58 -13.27 6.68
N LYS A 17 9.44 -13.93 5.90
CA LYS A 17 9.94 -13.36 4.63
C LYS A 17 8.83 -13.19 3.61
N ILE A 18 7.94 -14.16 3.49
CA ILE A 18 6.78 -14.09 2.60
C ILE A 18 5.89 -12.92 3.04
N ALA A 19 5.58 -12.82 4.33
CA ALA A 19 4.77 -11.73 4.87
C ALA A 19 5.41 -10.35 4.60
N ILE A 20 6.72 -10.20 4.85
CA ILE A 20 7.46 -8.96 4.54
C ILE A 20 7.39 -8.66 3.04
N GLY A 21 7.59 -9.66 2.18
CA GLY A 21 7.47 -9.51 0.73
C GLY A 21 6.11 -8.97 0.30
N PHE A 22 5.03 -9.53 0.84
CA PHE A 22 3.67 -9.03 0.61
C PHE A 22 3.48 -7.60 1.10
N LEU A 23 3.97 -7.26 2.29
CA LEU A 23 3.87 -5.90 2.83
C LEU A 23 4.61 -4.88 1.96
N VAL A 24 5.79 -5.24 1.45
CA VAL A 24 6.54 -4.38 0.51
C VAL A 24 5.74 -4.14 -0.76
N VAL A 25 5.13 -5.19 -1.33
CA VAL A 25 4.29 -5.04 -2.54
C VAL A 25 3.09 -4.13 -2.26
N ILE A 26 2.41 -4.27 -1.11
CA ILE A 26 1.28 -3.41 -0.73
C ILE A 26 1.73 -1.94 -0.64
N VAL A 27 2.87 -1.67 0.00
CA VAL A 27 3.40 -0.30 0.13
C VAL A 27 3.74 0.29 -1.24
N LEU A 28 4.46 -0.46 -2.09
CA LEU A 28 4.81 -0.01 -3.43
C LEU A 28 3.57 0.24 -4.29
N PHE A 29 2.57 -0.63 -4.18
CA PHE A 29 1.29 -0.46 -4.87
C PHE A 29 0.55 0.78 -4.38
N GLY A 30 0.50 1.03 -3.06
CA GLY A 30 -0.09 2.25 -2.51
C GLY A 30 0.60 3.53 -3.01
N ILE A 31 1.94 3.53 -3.04
CA ILE A 31 2.73 4.66 -3.59
C ILE A 31 2.41 4.86 -5.08
N PHE A 32 2.32 3.77 -5.86
CA PHE A 32 1.94 3.84 -7.26
C PHE A 32 0.54 4.45 -7.45
N VAL A 33 -0.46 4.00 -6.69
CA VAL A 33 -1.84 4.49 -6.80
C VAL A 33 -1.92 6.01 -6.52
N VAL A 34 -1.29 6.47 -5.45
CA VAL A 34 -1.38 7.88 -5.01
C VAL A 34 -0.48 8.81 -5.82
N GLY A 35 0.72 8.33 -6.20
CA GLY A 35 1.72 9.14 -6.88
C GLY A 35 1.60 9.12 -8.40
N TYR A 36 1.29 7.97 -8.99
CA TYR A 36 1.29 7.77 -10.44
C TYR A 36 -0.11 7.65 -11.03
N ASP A 37 -0.96 6.72 -10.55
CA ASP A 37 -2.27 6.48 -11.14
C ASP A 37 -3.20 7.71 -11.01
N GLN A 38 -3.24 8.33 -9.82
CA GLN A 38 -4.04 9.53 -9.54
C GLN A 38 -5.54 9.42 -9.88
N GLY A 39 -6.08 8.23 -10.17
CA GLY A 39 -7.45 8.04 -10.64
C GLY A 39 -7.58 7.67 -12.11
N GLN A 40 -6.47 7.41 -12.83
CA GLN A 40 -6.49 7.01 -14.23
C GLN A 40 -7.22 5.69 -14.45
N ILE A 41 -6.95 4.65 -13.66
CA ILE A 41 -7.73 3.40 -13.73
C ILE A 41 -9.18 3.64 -13.31
N PHE A 42 -9.41 4.46 -12.28
CA PHE A 42 -10.76 4.75 -11.80
C PHE A 42 -11.61 5.53 -12.82
N SER A 43 -10.97 6.26 -13.72
CA SER A 43 -11.65 6.99 -14.81
C SER A 43 -12.44 6.10 -15.77
N ILE A 44 -12.12 4.80 -15.84
CA ILE A 44 -12.88 3.81 -16.62
C ILE A 44 -14.32 3.69 -16.10
N VAL A 45 -14.53 3.93 -14.80
CA VAL A 45 -15.84 3.80 -14.13
C VAL A 45 -16.49 5.17 -13.90
N GLN A 46 -15.72 6.14 -13.40
CA GLN A 46 -16.23 7.46 -12.99
C GLN A 46 -16.17 8.51 -14.12
N GLY A 47 -15.46 8.24 -15.22
CA GLY A 47 -15.19 9.19 -16.29
C GLY A 47 -13.89 9.98 -16.08
N SER A 48 -13.56 10.87 -17.03
CA SER A 48 -12.26 11.57 -17.05
C SER A 48 -11.99 12.40 -15.80
N GLU A 49 -13.05 12.89 -15.15
CA GLU A 49 -12.97 13.70 -13.93
C GLU A 49 -12.15 13.02 -12.82
N ALA A 50 -12.24 11.68 -12.70
CA ALA A 50 -11.47 10.95 -11.69
C ALA A 50 -9.95 11.17 -11.82
N PHE A 51 -9.45 11.31 -13.05
CA PHE A 51 -8.05 11.59 -13.33
C PHE A 51 -7.77 13.09 -13.36
N ASP A 52 -8.62 13.88 -14.03
CA ASP A 52 -8.43 15.33 -14.19
C ASP A 52 -8.37 16.05 -12.85
N MET A 53 -9.22 15.63 -11.91
CA MET A 53 -9.29 16.16 -10.54
C MET A 53 -8.43 15.36 -9.55
N LYS A 54 -7.68 14.36 -10.03
CA LYS A 54 -6.77 13.53 -9.23
C LYS A 54 -7.43 12.92 -8.00
N TYR A 55 -8.62 12.33 -8.16
CA TYR A 55 -9.46 11.91 -7.03
C TYR A 55 -8.72 11.05 -6.00
N LEU A 56 -7.89 10.11 -6.44
CA LEU A 56 -7.15 9.23 -5.52
C LEU A 56 -6.03 9.97 -4.77
N HIS A 57 -5.44 11.01 -5.38
CA HIS A 57 -4.47 11.88 -4.70
C HIS A 57 -5.16 12.71 -3.62
N GLU A 58 -6.26 13.39 -3.97
CA GLU A 58 -6.96 14.29 -3.06
C GLU A 58 -7.63 13.53 -1.91
N VAL A 59 -8.23 12.36 -2.16
CA VAL A 59 -8.77 11.53 -1.07
C VAL A 59 -7.66 11.11 -0.10
N THR A 60 -6.48 10.74 -0.61
CA THR A 60 -5.34 10.40 0.25
C THR A 60 -4.81 11.63 1.00
N HIS A 61 -4.82 12.78 0.35
CA HIS A 61 -4.47 14.06 0.95
C HIS A 61 -5.41 14.41 2.12
N ASP A 62 -6.72 14.25 1.93
CA ASP A 62 -7.73 14.48 2.96
C ASP A 62 -7.64 13.48 4.11
N MET A 63 -7.39 12.19 3.83
CA MET A 63 -7.15 11.19 4.88
C MET A 63 -5.93 11.56 5.73
N ARG A 64 -4.88 12.10 5.10
CA ARG A 64 -3.70 12.58 5.81
C ARG A 64 -4.03 13.76 6.73
N HIS A 65 -4.87 14.69 6.28
CA HIS A 65 -5.41 15.76 7.14
C HIS A 65 -6.26 15.23 8.29
N ALA A 66 -7.16 14.27 8.02
CA ALA A 66 -7.99 13.65 9.04
C ALA A 66 -7.17 12.91 10.10
N ALA A 67 -6.00 12.38 9.71
CA ALA A 67 -5.02 11.80 10.63
C ALA A 67 -4.14 12.84 11.36
N GLY A 68 -4.36 14.14 11.13
CA GLY A 68 -3.66 15.24 11.82
C GLY A 68 -2.26 15.53 11.30
N PHE A 69 -1.87 14.96 10.16
CA PHE A 69 -0.57 15.25 9.55
C PHE A 69 -0.62 16.57 8.76
N PRO A 70 0.39 17.43 8.88
CA PRO A 70 0.44 18.70 8.16
C PRO A 70 0.64 18.52 6.65
N CYS A 71 0.11 19.45 5.86
CA CYS A 71 0.38 19.62 4.43
C CYS A 71 0.97 21.01 4.12
N HIS A 72 1.36 21.23 2.86
CA HIS A 72 1.84 22.51 2.35
C HIS A 72 0.70 23.37 1.81
#